data_AF-A0A954YAI6-F1
#
_entry.id   AF-A0A954YAI6-F1
#
_cell.length_a   1.000
_cell.length_b   1.000
_cell.length_c   1.000
_cell.angle_alpha   90.00
_cell.angle_beta   90.00
_cell.angle_gamma   90.00
#
_symmetry.space_group_name_H-M   'P 1'
#
loop_
_entity.id
_entity.type
_entity.pdbx_description
1 polymer ?
#
loop_
_entity_poly.entity_id
_entity_poly.type
_entity_poly.pdbx_seq_one_letter_code
_entity_poly.pdbx_strand_id
1 'polypeptide(L)'
;MHNQESNASYGRGTWRGTRRKSEFARIKPEGGFCFVPAIGFMATWWAYKRGILGLPDLRVWLAIFEVKARRCGNGPNRSFAGVEHEIAVLVQSDLRHVDSSLRRLERTGYLKRNRTAFWPQWDIDRLEHGEREEFWQLLRQVKNHRRRIPVPRRVLRLLTTVTRPVFWATTAGHLLRCMYYRDRQCAPDGRCKASWIAYVFGVDVRNVKSARRELMQLGMLIMDPTDQCSMNRWGPRARFNLSWRVEGRDGTPPRAGAIHRELPPPINRELASRMVSNQERRQAPAVGLSATRSWHVDHIELNSPPALQRLFERCVRQGLCRECEAARLAFFATAARALRVATSNAPGLFATLVRSKRLGFATLADEDAARRWLRQLAADRDRGIATSPKTGPVPDGPPRRLPETAATVLHRLLPNLLSEPAHTDPARPFEVRSAASVARVPPLHAGCCDRVAETQRARPVRICRTPSVTIGSSPREAGRPLGPDGDGRACPHLPVPAPSRGPLIVDLIG
;
A
#
# COMPACT_ATOMS: atom_id res chain seq x y z
N MET A 1 -49.42 7.95 -33.49
CA MET A 1 -48.36 8.23 -32.51
C MET A 1 -48.18 6.99 -31.64
N HIS A 2 -47.08 6.26 -31.85
CA HIS A 2 -46.83 4.93 -31.29
C HIS A 2 -46.38 4.99 -29.82
N ASN A 3 -47.13 4.30 -28.96
CA ASN A 3 -46.63 3.79 -27.68
C ASN A 3 -45.88 2.48 -27.95
N GLN A 4 -44.58 2.45 -27.64
CA GLN A 4 -43.81 1.21 -27.52
C GLN A 4 -43.57 0.94 -26.04
N GLU A 5 -44.44 0.12 -25.45
CA GLU A 5 -44.16 -0.61 -24.23
C GLU A 5 -43.58 -2.00 -24.57
N SER A 6 -42.77 -2.52 -23.65
CA SER A 6 -42.46 -3.93 -23.41
C SER A 6 -41.48 -4.65 -24.35
N ASN A 7 -40.24 -4.87 -23.84
CA ASN A 7 -39.72 -6.24 -23.59
C ASN A 7 -38.31 -6.19 -22.96
N ALA A 8 -38.25 -5.90 -21.66
CA ALA A 8 -37.09 -6.27 -20.85
C ALA A 8 -37.30 -7.72 -20.36
N SER A 9 -36.96 -8.68 -21.21
CA SER A 9 -36.98 -10.10 -20.85
C SER A 9 -35.94 -10.37 -19.76
N TYR A 10 -36.39 -10.51 -18.51
CA TYR A 10 -35.60 -11.13 -17.44
C TYR A 10 -35.45 -12.63 -17.75
N GLY A 11 -34.47 -12.96 -18.58
CA GLY A 11 -34.06 -14.33 -18.81
C GLY A 11 -33.58 -14.96 -17.52
N ARG A 12 -34.39 -15.87 -16.95
CA ARG A 12 -33.96 -16.88 -15.98
C ARG A 12 -32.97 -17.83 -16.69
N GLY A 13 -31.73 -17.39 -16.80
CA GLY A 13 -30.63 -18.19 -17.31
C GLY A 13 -30.32 -19.32 -16.34
N THR A 14 -30.50 -20.54 -16.83
CA THR A 14 -30.04 -21.77 -16.21
C THR A 14 -28.53 -21.67 -15.93
N TRP A 15 -28.12 -21.86 -14.66
CA TRP A 15 -26.72 -21.92 -14.26
C TRP A 15 -26.08 -23.25 -14.73
N ARG A 16 -25.95 -23.45 -16.04
CA ARG A 16 -24.94 -24.37 -16.59
C ARG A 16 -23.61 -23.63 -16.58
N GLY A 17 -22.55 -24.30 -16.12
CA GLY A 17 -21.21 -23.76 -15.90
C GLY A 17 -20.45 -23.33 -17.15
N THR A 18 -21.04 -22.50 -18.02
CA THR A 18 -20.32 -21.79 -19.06
C THR A 18 -19.46 -20.72 -18.40
N ARG A 19 -18.16 -20.98 -18.40
CA ARG A 19 -17.07 -20.09 -18.00
C ARG A 19 -17.24 -18.75 -18.74
N ARG A 20 -17.96 -17.79 -18.15
CA ARG A 20 -18.26 -16.50 -18.77
C ARG A 20 -16.96 -15.84 -19.20
N LYS A 21 -16.77 -15.68 -20.51
CA LYS A 21 -15.67 -14.89 -21.07
C LYS A 21 -15.87 -13.45 -20.62
N SER A 22 -14.82 -12.85 -20.08
CA SER A 22 -14.86 -11.44 -19.71
C SER A 22 -14.92 -10.60 -20.97
N GLU A 23 -15.91 -9.71 -21.07
CA GLU A 23 -16.03 -8.74 -22.18
C GLU A 23 -14.83 -7.77 -22.23
N PHE A 24 -14.17 -7.59 -21.09
CA PHE A 24 -12.99 -6.74 -20.94
C PHE A 24 -11.68 -7.51 -21.11
N ALA A 25 -11.74 -8.80 -21.43
CA ALA A 25 -10.54 -9.58 -21.67
C ALA A 25 -9.77 -9.02 -22.87
N ARG A 26 -8.44 -8.97 -22.74
CA ARG A 26 -7.53 -8.56 -23.81
C ARG A 26 -6.35 -9.50 -23.87
N ILE A 27 -5.81 -9.77 -25.05
CA ILE A 27 -4.61 -10.60 -25.22
C ILE A 27 -3.46 -10.03 -24.39
N LYS A 28 -3.28 -8.71 -24.44
CA LYS A 28 -2.22 -8.00 -23.73
C LYS A 28 -2.74 -6.64 -23.23
N PRO A 29 -2.54 -6.28 -21.95
CA PRO A 29 -2.76 -4.92 -21.47
C PRO A 29 -1.79 -3.95 -22.12
N GLU A 30 -2.13 -2.66 -22.14
CA GLU A 30 -1.20 -1.64 -22.57
C GLU A 30 0.06 -1.64 -21.69
N GLY A 31 1.24 -1.56 -22.32
CA GLY A 31 2.53 -1.70 -21.64
C GLY A 31 2.91 -3.14 -21.27
N GLY A 32 2.03 -4.12 -21.53
CA GLY A 32 2.25 -5.54 -21.24
C GLY A 32 1.99 -5.93 -19.78
N PHE A 33 2.24 -7.19 -19.46
CA PHE A 33 2.05 -7.76 -18.15
C PHE A 33 3.20 -8.71 -17.80
N CYS A 34 3.36 -9.03 -16.53
CA CYS A 34 4.20 -10.13 -16.09
C CYS A 34 3.38 -11.12 -15.26
N PHE A 35 3.82 -12.37 -15.23
CA PHE A 35 3.21 -13.36 -14.35
C PHE A 35 3.84 -13.28 -12.96
N VAL A 36 3.02 -12.96 -11.96
CA VAL A 36 3.41 -13.04 -10.55
C VAL A 36 2.58 -14.15 -9.88
N PRO A 37 3.21 -15.14 -9.24
CA PRO A 37 2.49 -16.20 -8.53
C PRO A 37 1.69 -15.65 -7.36
N ALA A 38 0.44 -16.08 -7.22
CA ALA A 38 -0.44 -15.64 -6.13
C ALA A 38 0.13 -16.01 -4.75
N ILE A 39 0.71 -17.19 -4.62
CA ILE A 39 1.45 -17.61 -3.42
C ILE A 39 2.62 -16.68 -3.11
N GLY A 40 3.33 -16.14 -4.11
CA GLY A 40 4.44 -15.21 -3.90
C GLY A 40 3.98 -13.87 -3.31
N PHE A 41 2.85 -13.33 -3.78
CA PHE A 41 2.21 -12.16 -3.15
C PHE A 41 1.87 -12.42 -1.67
N MET A 42 1.30 -13.59 -1.37
CA MET A 42 0.90 -13.93 -0.02
C MET A 42 2.10 -14.19 0.90
N ALA A 43 3.12 -14.88 0.40
CA ALA A 43 4.33 -15.19 1.16
C ALA A 43 5.09 -13.91 1.53
N THR A 44 5.32 -13.02 0.57
CA THR A 44 6.00 -11.74 0.83
C THR A 44 5.18 -10.84 1.76
N TRP A 45 3.85 -10.80 1.61
CA TRP A 45 3.01 -10.05 2.53
C TRP A 45 3.01 -10.64 3.95
N TRP A 46 2.95 -11.97 4.09
CA TRP A 46 3.03 -12.64 5.38
C TRP A 46 4.36 -12.33 6.08
N ALA A 47 5.48 -12.41 5.35
CA ALA A 47 6.80 -12.05 5.87
C ALA A 47 6.88 -10.58 6.29
N TYR A 48 6.23 -9.68 5.55
CA TYR A 48 6.09 -8.27 5.94
C TYR A 48 5.31 -8.11 7.25
N LYS A 49 4.18 -8.81 7.39
CA LYS A 49 3.36 -8.77 8.60
C LYS A 49 4.08 -9.30 9.84
N ARG A 50 5.00 -10.25 9.66
CA ARG A 50 5.85 -10.81 10.71
C ARG A 50 7.12 -9.99 10.98
N GLY A 51 7.37 -8.92 10.22
CA GLY A 51 8.57 -8.09 10.38
C GLY A 51 9.86 -8.73 9.84
N ILE A 52 9.77 -9.88 9.17
CA ILE A 52 10.89 -10.54 8.47
C ILE A 52 11.35 -9.67 7.30
N LEU A 53 10.38 -9.08 6.59
CA LEU A 53 10.59 -8.13 5.51
C LEU A 53 10.00 -6.77 5.87
N GLY A 54 10.64 -5.70 5.41
CA GLY A 54 10.08 -4.36 5.38
C GLY A 54 9.30 -4.09 4.10
N LEU A 55 8.52 -3.01 4.08
CA LEU A 55 7.86 -2.56 2.85
C LEU A 55 8.84 -2.25 1.69
N PRO A 56 10.05 -1.69 1.94
CA PRO A 56 11.06 -1.55 0.88
C PRO A 56 11.44 -2.88 0.22
N ASP A 57 11.52 -3.97 0.99
CA ASP A 57 11.85 -5.29 0.47
C ASP A 57 10.74 -5.81 -0.47
N LEU A 58 9.47 -5.57 -0.13
CA LEU A 58 8.32 -5.91 -1.00
C LEU A 58 8.37 -5.15 -2.33
N ARG A 59 8.79 -3.88 -2.28
CA ARG A 59 8.94 -3.03 -3.48
C ARG A 59 10.08 -3.54 -4.36
N VAL A 60 11.22 -3.88 -3.77
CA VAL A 60 12.37 -4.48 -4.47
C VAL A 60 11.99 -5.84 -5.07
N TRP A 61 11.27 -6.67 -4.33
CA TRP A 61 10.79 -7.97 -4.80
C TRP A 61 9.89 -7.84 -6.04
N LEU A 62 8.96 -6.88 -6.05
CA LEU A 62 8.15 -6.58 -7.24
C LEU A 62 8.96 -5.98 -8.39
N ALA A 63 9.95 -5.14 -8.10
CA ALA A 63 10.79 -4.53 -9.11
C ALA A 63 11.57 -5.57 -9.93
N ILE A 64 11.99 -6.68 -9.31
CA ILE A 64 12.65 -7.80 -10.00
C ILE A 64 11.78 -8.35 -11.13
N PHE A 65 10.46 -8.50 -10.92
CA PHE A 65 9.56 -8.96 -11.97
C PHE A 65 9.46 -7.98 -13.15
N GLU A 66 9.44 -6.67 -12.87
CA GLU A 66 9.41 -5.64 -13.91
C GLU A 66 10.73 -5.57 -14.69
N VAL A 67 11.89 -5.65 -14.02
CA VAL A 67 13.19 -5.71 -14.70
C VAL A 67 13.30 -6.96 -15.55
N LYS A 68 12.88 -8.12 -15.02
CA LYS A 68 12.83 -9.36 -15.80
C LYS A 68 11.95 -9.19 -17.04
N ALA A 69 10.76 -8.61 -16.91
CA ALA A 69 9.87 -8.36 -18.04
C ALA A 69 10.45 -7.37 -19.06
N ARG A 70 11.21 -6.35 -18.64
CA ARG A 70 11.94 -5.44 -19.55
C ARG A 70 13.02 -6.17 -20.34
N ARG A 71 13.71 -7.11 -19.69
CA ARG A 71 14.83 -7.85 -20.26
C ARG A 71 14.42 -9.12 -21.01
N CYS A 72 13.16 -9.57 -20.93
CA CYS A 72 12.65 -10.77 -21.62
C CYS A 72 12.78 -10.78 -23.15
N GLY A 73 13.12 -9.65 -23.79
CA GLY A 73 13.43 -9.57 -25.24
C GLY A 73 14.92 -9.45 -25.56
N ASN A 74 15.78 -9.35 -24.55
CA ASN A 74 17.23 -9.33 -24.73
C ASN A 74 17.73 -10.78 -24.70
N GLY A 75 18.53 -11.18 -25.69
CA GLY A 75 18.95 -12.57 -25.86
C GLY A 75 19.54 -13.22 -24.60
N PRO A 76 19.55 -14.57 -24.52
CA PRO A 76 19.82 -15.35 -23.30
C PRO A 76 21.18 -15.06 -22.63
N ASN A 77 22.14 -14.46 -23.34
CA ASN A 77 23.52 -14.30 -22.89
C ASN A 77 23.88 -12.91 -22.33
N ARG A 78 22.92 -12.02 -22.06
CA ARG A 78 23.26 -10.77 -21.35
C ARG A 78 23.28 -10.98 -19.84
N SER A 79 24.44 -10.71 -19.24
CA SER A 79 24.64 -10.70 -17.81
C SER A 79 23.64 -9.76 -17.11
N PHE A 80 23.22 -10.14 -15.90
CA PHE A 80 22.41 -9.28 -15.02
C PHE A 80 23.25 -8.19 -14.32
N ALA A 81 24.37 -7.80 -14.94
CA ALA A 81 25.19 -6.69 -14.48
C ALA A 81 24.35 -5.39 -14.52
N GLY A 82 24.46 -4.60 -13.44
CA GLY A 82 23.78 -3.30 -13.31
C GLY A 82 22.28 -3.38 -13.02
N VAL A 83 21.71 -4.56 -12.78
CA VAL A 83 20.28 -4.71 -12.46
C VAL A 83 19.92 -4.00 -11.16
N GLU A 84 20.83 -3.94 -10.20
CA GLU A 84 20.66 -3.22 -8.95
C GLU A 84 20.38 -1.73 -9.20
N HIS A 85 21.00 -1.15 -10.23
CA HIS A 85 20.76 0.23 -10.62
C HIS A 85 19.38 0.42 -11.26
N GLU A 86 18.95 -0.51 -12.13
CA GLU A 86 17.59 -0.48 -12.68
C GLU A 86 16.52 -0.61 -11.58
N ILE A 87 16.76 -1.49 -10.60
CA ILE A 87 15.88 -1.66 -9.44
C ILE A 87 15.86 -0.37 -8.60
N ALA A 88 17.02 0.25 -8.34
CA ALA A 88 17.14 1.51 -7.62
C ALA A 88 16.32 2.64 -8.26
N VAL A 89 16.42 2.78 -9.59
CA VAL A 89 15.61 3.74 -10.36
C VAL A 89 14.11 3.43 -10.26
N LEU A 90 13.72 2.16 -10.35
CA LEU A 90 12.31 1.73 -10.25
C LEU A 90 11.68 1.94 -8.88
N VAL A 91 12.45 1.70 -7.83
CA VAL A 91 12.03 1.84 -6.43
C VAL A 91 12.24 3.28 -5.94
N GLN A 92 12.91 4.14 -6.72
CA GLN A 92 13.25 5.51 -6.33
C GLN A 92 14.02 5.52 -5.00
N SER A 93 15.02 4.65 -4.91
CA SER A 93 15.91 4.50 -3.75
C SER A 93 17.36 4.49 -4.23
N ASP A 94 18.29 4.75 -3.33
CA ASP A 94 19.72 4.57 -3.53
C ASP A 94 20.14 3.09 -3.57
N LEU A 95 21.30 2.86 -4.19
CA LEU A 95 21.87 1.52 -4.37
C LEU A 95 22.13 0.79 -3.05
N ARG A 96 22.50 1.50 -1.98
CA ARG A 96 22.82 0.87 -0.69
C ARG A 96 21.59 0.24 -0.05
N HIS A 97 20.44 0.93 -0.10
CA HIS A 97 19.19 0.38 0.42
C HIS A 97 18.67 -0.77 -0.45
N VAL A 98 18.82 -0.67 -1.77
CA VAL A 98 18.47 -1.78 -2.67
C VAL A 98 19.32 -3.01 -2.39
N ASP A 99 20.65 -2.86 -2.29
CA ASP A 99 21.55 -3.98 -2.00
C ASP A 99 21.25 -4.60 -0.63
N SER A 100 20.99 -3.75 0.38
CA SER A 100 20.55 -4.23 1.70
C SER A 100 19.26 -5.04 1.64
N SER A 101 18.30 -4.61 0.81
CA SER A 101 17.02 -5.30 0.61
C SER A 101 17.20 -6.62 -0.15
N LEU A 102 18.03 -6.63 -1.21
CA LEU A 102 18.36 -7.84 -1.96
C LEU A 102 19.04 -8.89 -1.07
N ARG A 103 20.02 -8.49 -0.25
CA ARG A 103 20.67 -9.38 0.73
C ARG A 103 19.68 -9.91 1.76
N ARG A 104 18.72 -9.11 2.22
CA ARG A 104 17.68 -9.55 3.16
C ARG A 104 16.75 -10.57 2.51
N LEU A 105 16.27 -10.30 1.30
CA LEU A 105 15.44 -11.21 0.52
C LEU A 105 16.16 -12.55 0.24
N GLU A 106 17.46 -12.51 -0.03
CA GLU A 106 18.27 -13.71 -0.24
C GLU A 106 18.45 -14.52 1.06
N ARG A 107 18.84 -13.85 2.16
CA ARG A 107 18.99 -14.48 3.47
C ARG A 107 17.71 -15.16 3.93
N THR A 108 16.56 -14.54 3.67
CA THR A 108 15.24 -15.03 4.09
C THR A 108 14.61 -16.01 3.10
N GLY A 109 15.26 -16.34 1.98
CA GLY A 109 14.75 -17.31 1.01
C GLY A 109 13.64 -16.80 0.08
N TYR A 110 13.44 -15.49 0.01
CA TYR A 110 12.47 -14.84 -0.91
C TYR A 110 13.07 -14.46 -2.27
N LEU A 111 14.37 -14.67 -2.42
CA LEU A 111 15.12 -14.40 -3.63
C LEU A 111 16.28 -15.40 -3.73
N LYS A 112 16.46 -15.97 -4.92
CA LYS A 112 17.70 -16.68 -5.26
C LYS A 112 18.46 -15.86 -6.28
N ARG A 113 19.70 -15.49 -5.94
CA ARG A 113 20.60 -14.75 -6.83
C ARG A 113 21.54 -15.73 -7.53
N ASN A 114 21.73 -15.55 -8.83
CA ASN A 114 22.82 -16.16 -9.59
C ASN A 114 23.62 -15.03 -10.28
N ARG A 115 24.84 -15.32 -10.76
CA ARG A 115 25.68 -14.40 -11.55
C ARG A 115 24.93 -13.79 -12.73
N THR A 116 23.94 -14.49 -13.26
CA THR A 116 23.22 -14.14 -14.48
C THR A 116 21.74 -13.87 -14.28
N ALA A 117 21.17 -13.94 -13.07
CA ALA A 117 19.74 -13.68 -12.88
C ALA A 117 19.30 -13.54 -11.41
N PHE A 118 18.19 -12.83 -11.22
CA PHE A 118 17.40 -12.83 -9.98
C PHE A 118 16.16 -13.70 -10.15
N TRP A 119 15.96 -14.65 -9.24
CA TRP A 119 14.82 -15.56 -9.23
C TRP A 119 13.98 -15.35 -7.98
N PRO A 120 12.84 -14.65 -8.08
CA PRO A 120 11.89 -14.55 -6.98
C PRO A 120 11.46 -15.95 -6.52
N GLN A 121 11.64 -16.23 -5.23
CA GLN A 121 11.26 -17.49 -4.59
C GLN A 121 10.50 -17.17 -3.29
N TRP A 122 9.94 -18.19 -2.66
CA TRP A 122 9.36 -18.13 -1.33
C TRP A 122 9.56 -19.51 -0.72
N ASP A 123 10.68 -19.67 -0.03
CA ASP A 123 11.02 -20.94 0.62
C ASP A 123 10.22 -21.08 1.94
N ILE A 124 8.98 -21.54 1.80
CA ILE A 124 8.05 -21.76 2.92
C ILE A 124 8.54 -22.88 3.84
N ASP A 125 9.36 -23.80 3.32
CA ASP A 125 9.86 -24.94 4.08
C ASP A 125 10.94 -24.54 5.11
N ARG A 126 11.50 -23.33 4.98
CA ARG A 126 12.37 -22.73 6.02
C ARG A 126 11.62 -22.21 7.24
N LEU A 127 10.30 -22.02 7.14
CA LEU A 127 9.51 -21.55 8.27
C LEU A 127 9.38 -22.66 9.31
N GLU A 128 9.38 -22.28 10.58
CA GLU A 128 9.10 -23.19 11.69
C GLU A 128 7.69 -23.79 11.55
N HIS A 129 7.44 -24.94 12.17
CA HIS A 129 6.17 -25.66 12.01
C HIS A 129 4.94 -24.79 12.34
N GLY A 130 4.99 -24.02 13.43
CA GLY A 130 3.91 -23.13 13.84
C GLY A 130 3.66 -21.99 12.83
N GLU A 131 4.73 -21.32 12.41
CA GLU A 131 4.67 -20.25 11.40
C GLU A 131 4.13 -20.73 10.05
N ARG A 132 4.54 -21.94 9.66
CA ARG A 132 4.10 -22.60 8.43
C ARG A 132 2.60 -22.84 8.46
N GLU A 133 2.04 -23.34 9.56
CA GLU A 133 0.60 -23.58 9.67
C GLU A 133 -0.20 -22.27 9.60
N GLU A 134 0.26 -21.22 10.28
CA GLU A 134 -0.36 -19.89 10.18
C GLU A 134 -0.35 -19.34 8.75
N PHE A 135 0.77 -19.51 8.03
CA PHE A 135 0.86 -19.15 6.62
C PHE A 135 -0.14 -19.93 5.77
N TRP A 136 -0.28 -21.25 5.98
CA TRP A 136 -1.26 -22.06 5.26
C TRP A 136 -2.70 -21.67 5.60
N GLN A 137 -3.01 -21.35 6.86
CA GLN A 137 -4.32 -20.81 7.26
C GLN A 137 -4.66 -19.51 6.53
N LEU A 138 -3.70 -18.60 6.43
CA LEU A 138 -3.84 -17.38 5.64
C LEU A 138 -4.06 -17.71 4.15
N LEU A 139 -3.26 -18.61 3.58
CA LEU A 139 -3.31 -18.95 2.16
C LEU A 139 -4.63 -19.64 1.76
N ARG A 140 -5.25 -20.40 2.66
CA ARG A 140 -6.58 -21.02 2.45
C ARG A 140 -7.67 -19.98 2.19
N GLN A 141 -7.50 -18.73 2.64
CA GLN A 141 -8.43 -17.63 2.36
C GLN A 141 -8.35 -17.11 0.91
N VAL A 142 -7.30 -17.48 0.18
CA VAL A 142 -7.07 -17.13 -1.22
C VAL A 142 -7.41 -18.31 -2.11
N LYS A 143 -8.56 -18.20 -2.79
CA LYS A 143 -8.97 -19.19 -3.79
C LYS A 143 -7.95 -19.26 -4.94
N ASN A 144 -7.61 -20.48 -5.36
CA ASN A 144 -6.67 -20.74 -6.46
C ASN A 144 -5.28 -20.12 -6.25
N HIS A 145 -4.73 -20.17 -5.03
CA HIS A 145 -3.44 -19.58 -4.66
C HIS A 145 -2.22 -20.10 -5.45
N ARG A 146 -2.33 -21.26 -6.12
CA ARG A 146 -1.27 -21.80 -7.00
C ARG A 146 -1.19 -21.11 -8.37
N ARG A 147 -2.17 -20.25 -8.71
CA ARG A 147 -2.23 -19.61 -10.03
C ARG A 147 -1.17 -18.52 -10.20
N ARG A 148 -0.83 -18.25 -11.46
CA ARG A 148 -0.09 -17.05 -11.87
C ARG A 148 -1.05 -15.93 -12.22
N ILE A 149 -0.80 -14.75 -11.69
CA ILE A 149 -1.62 -13.55 -11.92
C ILE A 149 -0.96 -12.76 -13.06
N PRO A 150 -1.69 -12.39 -14.12
CA PRO A 150 -1.16 -11.51 -15.16
C PRO A 150 -1.20 -10.07 -14.64
N VAL A 151 -0.14 -9.62 -13.96
CA VAL A 151 -0.09 -8.28 -13.39
C VAL A 151 0.34 -7.29 -14.47
N PRO A 152 -0.46 -6.26 -14.79
CA PRO A 152 -0.06 -5.25 -15.78
C PRO A 152 1.21 -4.53 -15.31
N ARG A 153 2.16 -4.31 -16.22
CA ARG A 153 3.48 -3.76 -15.88
C ARG A 153 3.41 -2.36 -15.27
N ARG A 154 2.46 -1.55 -15.73
CA ARG A 154 2.19 -0.22 -15.13
C ARG A 154 1.76 -0.34 -13.66
N VAL A 155 0.95 -1.34 -13.31
CA VAL A 155 0.54 -1.60 -11.91
C VAL A 155 1.74 -2.03 -11.07
N LEU A 156 2.65 -2.85 -11.61
CA LEU A 156 3.88 -3.21 -10.91
C LEU A 156 4.74 -1.98 -10.65
N ARG A 157 4.99 -1.14 -11.66
CA ARG A 157 5.77 0.10 -11.52
C ARG A 157 5.15 1.05 -10.48
N LEU A 158 3.83 1.09 -10.38
CA LEU A 158 3.18 1.84 -9.30
C LEU A 158 3.52 1.21 -7.94
N LEU A 159 3.32 -0.10 -7.79
CA LEU A 159 3.58 -0.80 -6.54
C LEU A 159 5.05 -0.75 -6.09
N THR A 160 6.01 -0.64 -7.00
CA THR A 160 7.43 -0.40 -6.64
C THR A 160 7.68 0.98 -6.06
N THR A 161 6.77 1.94 -6.24
CA THR A 161 6.88 3.32 -5.69
C THR A 161 6.02 3.55 -4.45
N VAL A 162 5.06 2.67 -4.15
CA VAL A 162 4.11 2.85 -3.06
C VAL A 162 4.78 2.65 -1.70
N THR A 163 4.65 3.65 -0.83
CA THR A 163 5.12 3.61 0.57
C THR A 163 4.01 3.30 1.59
N ARG A 164 2.75 3.20 1.15
CA ARG A 164 1.58 2.94 2.00
C ARG A 164 1.20 1.45 1.97
N PRO A 165 1.39 0.70 3.08
CA PRO A 165 1.09 -0.74 3.11
C PRO A 165 -0.36 -1.07 2.73
N VAL A 166 -1.33 -0.26 3.19
CA VAL A 166 -2.75 -0.51 2.90
C VAL A 166 -3.07 -0.34 1.42
N PHE A 167 -2.40 0.60 0.73
CA PHE A 167 -2.56 0.78 -0.71
C PHE A 167 -2.02 -0.44 -1.47
N TRP A 168 -0.84 -0.91 -1.06
CA TRP A 168 -0.23 -2.13 -1.59
C TRP A 168 -1.17 -3.34 -1.39
N ALA A 169 -1.63 -3.57 -0.16
CA ALA A 169 -2.56 -4.64 0.20
C ALA A 169 -3.87 -4.58 -0.59
N THR A 170 -4.43 -3.38 -0.76
CA THR A 170 -5.68 -3.20 -1.50
C THR A 170 -5.51 -3.53 -2.97
N THR A 171 -4.39 -3.10 -3.56
CA THR A 171 -4.06 -3.42 -4.96
C THR A 171 -3.80 -4.92 -5.13
N ALA A 172 -3.00 -5.54 -4.26
CA ALA A 172 -2.73 -6.97 -4.27
C ALA A 172 -4.01 -7.80 -4.09
N GLY A 173 -4.90 -7.41 -3.18
CA GLY A 173 -6.19 -8.06 -2.97
C GLY A 173 -7.09 -8.03 -4.22
N HIS A 174 -7.12 -6.90 -4.93
CA HIS A 174 -7.81 -6.81 -6.21
C HIS A 174 -7.11 -7.61 -7.32
N LEU A 175 -5.78 -7.63 -7.40
CA LEU A 175 -5.06 -8.49 -8.34
C LEU A 175 -5.40 -9.98 -8.10
N LEU A 176 -5.46 -10.41 -6.85
CA LEU A 176 -5.81 -11.77 -6.46
C LEU A 176 -7.27 -12.15 -6.77
N ARG A 177 -8.19 -11.18 -6.80
CA ARG A 177 -9.64 -11.43 -6.96
C ARG A 177 -10.19 -11.08 -8.35
N CYS A 178 -9.52 -10.20 -9.08
CA CYS A 178 -10.04 -9.61 -10.31
C CYS A 178 -9.15 -9.88 -11.53
N MET A 179 -7.84 -10.10 -11.37
CA MET A 179 -6.98 -10.42 -12.52
C MET A 179 -6.88 -11.92 -12.74
N TYR A 180 -7.27 -12.40 -13.92
CA TYR A 180 -7.14 -13.80 -14.36
C TYR A 180 -6.49 -13.89 -15.73
N TYR A 181 -5.74 -14.95 -15.98
CA TYR A 181 -5.27 -15.32 -17.31
C TYR A 181 -6.06 -16.55 -17.78
N ARG A 182 -6.86 -16.39 -18.83
CA ARG A 182 -7.73 -17.44 -19.39
C ARG A 182 -7.79 -17.29 -20.90
N ASP A 183 -7.81 -18.41 -21.62
CA ASP A 183 -7.93 -18.42 -23.07
C ASP A 183 -6.93 -17.50 -23.78
N ARG A 184 -5.67 -17.49 -23.28
CA ARG A 184 -4.56 -16.62 -23.71
C ARG A 184 -4.81 -15.10 -23.55
N GLN A 185 -5.78 -14.71 -22.73
CA GLN A 185 -6.15 -13.33 -22.48
C GLN A 185 -6.10 -12.98 -20.99
N CYS A 186 -5.80 -11.72 -20.71
CA CYS A 186 -5.93 -11.11 -19.40
C CYS A 186 -7.39 -10.69 -19.21
N ALA A 187 -8.11 -11.39 -18.35
CA ALA A 187 -9.45 -11.03 -17.89
C ALA A 187 -9.31 -10.16 -16.62
N PRO A 188 -9.71 -8.88 -16.66
CA PRO A 188 -9.42 -7.94 -15.60
C PRO A 188 -10.51 -7.78 -14.54
N ASP A 189 -11.64 -8.48 -14.67
CA ASP A 189 -12.81 -8.34 -13.83
C ASP A 189 -12.97 -9.45 -12.78
N GLY A 190 -13.53 -9.07 -11.65
CA GLY A 190 -13.90 -9.99 -10.59
C GLY A 190 -14.76 -9.32 -9.53
N ARG A 191 -14.92 -10.00 -8.40
CA ARG A 191 -15.66 -9.49 -7.24
C ARG A 191 -14.75 -9.42 -6.03
N CYS A 192 -14.72 -8.28 -5.36
CA CYS A 192 -13.78 -8.06 -4.28
C CYS A 192 -14.36 -7.21 -3.12
N LYS A 193 -14.79 -7.91 -2.06
CA LYS A 193 -15.28 -7.29 -0.82
C LYS A 193 -14.12 -6.62 -0.04
N ALA A 194 -14.33 -5.40 0.43
CA ALA A 194 -13.32 -4.65 1.19
C ALA A 194 -12.96 -5.35 2.51
N SER A 195 -13.96 -5.94 3.19
CA SER A 195 -13.75 -6.70 4.42
C SER A 195 -12.88 -7.95 4.19
N TRP A 196 -12.91 -8.55 3.00
CA TRP A 196 -12.03 -9.66 2.69
C TRP A 196 -10.57 -9.24 2.56
N ILE A 197 -10.30 -8.11 1.89
CA ILE A 197 -8.93 -7.56 1.81
C ILE A 197 -8.45 -7.23 3.23
N ALA A 198 -9.29 -6.56 4.02
CA ALA A 198 -8.97 -6.20 5.40
C ALA A 198 -8.59 -7.42 6.25
N TYR A 199 -9.39 -8.47 6.15
CA TYR A 199 -9.15 -9.73 6.85
C TYR A 199 -7.88 -10.44 6.38
N VAL A 200 -7.73 -10.68 5.07
CA VAL A 200 -6.59 -11.42 4.51
C VAL A 200 -5.27 -10.69 4.68
N PHE A 201 -5.25 -9.37 4.48
CA PHE A 201 -4.02 -8.60 4.59
C PHE A 201 -3.78 -8.06 6.02
N GLY A 202 -4.73 -8.26 6.95
CA GLY A 202 -4.63 -7.75 8.32
C GLY A 202 -4.48 -6.23 8.35
N VAL A 203 -5.35 -5.52 7.61
CA VAL A 203 -5.38 -4.05 7.50
C VAL A 203 -6.78 -3.51 7.80
N ASP A 204 -6.88 -2.25 8.21
CA ASP A 204 -8.16 -1.64 8.55
C ASP A 204 -9.10 -1.49 7.33
N VAL A 205 -10.39 -1.82 7.52
CA VAL A 205 -11.38 -1.83 6.43
C VAL A 205 -11.72 -0.43 5.92
N ARG A 206 -11.67 0.60 6.77
CA ARG A 206 -11.91 2.00 6.35
C ARG A 206 -10.75 2.46 5.46
N ASN A 207 -9.52 2.11 5.84
CA ASN A 207 -8.33 2.39 5.04
C ASN A 207 -8.32 1.62 3.70
N VAL A 208 -8.84 0.38 3.66
CA VAL A 208 -9.05 -0.34 2.38
C VAL A 208 -10.07 0.37 1.49
N LYS A 209 -11.18 0.85 2.05
CA LYS A 209 -12.17 1.63 1.28
C LYS A 209 -11.56 2.94 0.76
N SER A 210 -10.75 3.62 1.56
CA SER A 210 -10.03 4.83 1.16
C SER A 210 -9.02 4.53 0.04
N ALA A 211 -8.18 3.51 0.20
CA ALA A 211 -7.22 3.11 -0.83
C ALA A 211 -7.93 2.70 -2.12
N ARG A 212 -9.06 1.99 -2.03
CA ARG A 212 -9.87 1.64 -3.21
C ARG A 212 -10.38 2.89 -3.95
N ARG A 213 -10.88 3.90 -3.23
CA ARG A 213 -11.31 5.17 -3.84
C ARG A 213 -10.14 5.84 -4.56
N GLU A 214 -8.94 5.78 -4.00
CA GLU A 214 -7.74 6.28 -4.64
C GLU A 214 -7.38 5.51 -5.92
N LEU A 215 -7.49 4.16 -5.93
CA LEU A 215 -7.32 3.37 -7.16
C LEU A 215 -8.34 3.75 -8.25
N MET A 216 -9.56 4.14 -7.85
CA MET A 216 -10.59 4.62 -8.77
C MET A 216 -10.29 6.02 -9.30
N GLN A 217 -9.84 6.93 -8.43
CA GLN A 217 -9.43 8.29 -8.83
C GLN A 217 -8.23 8.27 -9.80
N LEU A 218 -7.32 7.31 -9.63
CA LEU A 218 -6.23 7.09 -10.57
C LEU A 218 -6.71 6.52 -11.93
N GLY A 219 -7.97 6.14 -12.07
CA GLY A 219 -8.50 5.47 -13.27
C GLY A 219 -8.00 4.03 -13.46
N MET A 220 -7.33 3.47 -12.45
CA MET A 220 -6.73 2.13 -12.52
C MET A 220 -7.75 1.02 -12.21
N LEU A 221 -8.67 1.30 -11.28
CA LEU A 221 -9.72 0.36 -10.87
C LEU A 221 -11.09 0.96 -11.19
N ILE A 222 -11.88 0.25 -11.98
CA ILE A 222 -13.25 0.64 -12.33
C ILE A 222 -14.21 -0.23 -11.51
N MET A 223 -15.18 0.40 -10.87
CA MET A 223 -16.23 -0.29 -10.11
C MET A 223 -17.48 -0.35 -10.98
N ASP A 224 -17.94 -1.55 -11.30
CA ASP A 224 -19.15 -1.72 -12.11
C ASP A 224 -20.40 -1.69 -11.20
N PRO A 225 -21.54 -1.16 -11.68
CA PRO A 225 -22.81 -1.24 -10.96
C PRO A 225 -23.09 -2.69 -10.54
N THR A 226 -23.39 -2.89 -9.27
CA THR A 226 -23.65 -4.21 -8.69
C THR A 226 -24.86 -4.09 -7.78
N ASP A 227 -25.81 -5.02 -7.91
CA ASP A 227 -26.98 -5.05 -7.04
C ASP A 227 -26.59 -5.34 -5.57
N GLN A 228 -27.41 -4.87 -4.63
CA GLN A 228 -27.12 -4.97 -3.20
C GLN A 228 -26.99 -6.43 -2.72
N CYS A 229 -27.77 -7.35 -3.27
CA CYS A 229 -27.69 -8.77 -2.94
C CYS A 229 -26.32 -9.34 -3.33
N SER A 230 -25.87 -9.04 -4.55
CA SER A 230 -24.54 -9.42 -5.03
C SER A 230 -23.42 -8.78 -4.21
N MET A 231 -23.56 -7.49 -3.84
CA MET A 231 -22.61 -6.78 -3.01
C MET A 231 -22.44 -7.43 -1.63
N ASN A 232 -23.54 -7.87 -1.00
CA ASN A 232 -23.50 -8.49 0.32
C ASN A 232 -22.80 -9.86 0.29
N ARG A 233 -23.18 -10.70 -0.69
CA ARG A 233 -22.73 -12.10 -0.80
C ARG A 233 -21.31 -12.24 -1.32
N TRP A 234 -20.94 -11.50 -2.37
CA TRP A 234 -19.64 -11.68 -3.05
C TRP A 234 -18.77 -10.43 -3.05
N GLY A 235 -19.34 -9.27 -2.73
CA GLY A 235 -18.69 -7.97 -2.87
C GLY A 235 -18.97 -7.33 -4.23
N PRO A 236 -18.64 -6.04 -4.37
CA PRO A 236 -18.87 -5.29 -5.59
C PRO A 236 -18.01 -5.84 -6.74
N ARG A 237 -18.54 -5.74 -7.98
CA ARG A 237 -17.77 -6.00 -9.19
C ARG A 237 -16.73 -4.90 -9.39
N ALA A 238 -15.51 -5.31 -9.69
CA ALA A 238 -14.40 -4.41 -9.95
C ALA A 238 -13.57 -4.96 -11.09
N ARG A 239 -13.04 -4.07 -11.93
CA ARG A 239 -12.16 -4.41 -13.04
C ARG A 239 -10.95 -3.50 -13.10
N PHE A 240 -9.79 -4.07 -13.43
CA PHE A 240 -8.63 -3.25 -13.77
C PHE A 240 -8.82 -2.63 -15.16
N ASN A 241 -8.50 -1.35 -15.28
CA ASN A 241 -8.42 -0.71 -16.57
C ASN A 241 -7.12 -1.15 -17.28
N LEU A 242 -7.24 -2.04 -18.27
CA LEU A 242 -6.09 -2.56 -19.02
C LEU A 242 -5.43 -1.53 -19.94
N SER A 243 -6.10 -0.39 -20.16
CA SER A 243 -5.58 0.77 -20.90
C SER A 243 -5.11 1.89 -19.97
N TRP A 244 -5.02 1.63 -18.66
CA TRP A 244 -4.63 2.64 -17.67
C TRP A 244 -3.24 3.22 -17.96
N ARG A 245 -3.13 4.55 -17.93
CA ARG A 245 -1.90 5.34 -18.11
C ARG A 245 -1.71 6.26 -16.89
N VAL A 246 -0.46 6.46 -16.50
CA VAL A 246 -0.11 7.49 -15.52
C VAL A 246 0.23 8.73 -16.30
N GLU A 247 -0.65 9.73 -16.26
CA GLU A 247 -0.40 11.03 -16.90
C GLU A 247 0.93 11.62 -16.38
N GLY A 248 1.82 12.01 -17.30
CA GLY A 248 3.09 12.67 -16.98
C GLY A 248 4.31 11.78 -16.68
N ARG A 249 4.22 10.44 -16.80
CA ARG A 249 5.41 9.54 -16.65
C ARG A 249 5.72 8.66 -17.86
N ASP A 250 5.01 8.87 -18.97
CA ASP A 250 5.30 8.22 -20.25
C ASP A 250 6.45 8.94 -20.96
N GLY A 251 7.62 8.97 -20.32
CA GLY A 251 8.85 8.84 -21.10
C GLY A 251 8.91 7.40 -21.56
N THR A 252 8.72 7.16 -22.86
CA THR A 252 9.39 6.04 -23.52
C THR A 252 10.81 5.95 -22.95
N PRO A 253 11.30 4.78 -22.51
CA PRO A 253 12.73 4.64 -22.29
C PRO A 253 13.39 5.08 -23.60
N PRO A 254 14.44 5.93 -23.59
CA PRO A 254 15.14 6.22 -24.82
C PRO A 254 15.44 4.88 -25.49
N ARG A 255 15.02 4.76 -26.76
CA ARG A 255 15.46 3.66 -27.63
C ARG A 255 16.94 3.52 -27.35
N ALA A 256 17.38 2.35 -26.90
CA ALA A 256 18.79 2.12 -26.62
C ALA A 256 19.54 2.62 -27.86
N GLY A 257 20.22 3.75 -27.72
CA GLY A 257 21.05 4.28 -28.78
C GLY A 257 21.96 3.13 -29.17
N ALA A 258 22.06 2.85 -30.46
CA ALA A 258 23.09 1.96 -30.96
C ALA A 258 24.41 2.54 -30.43
N ILE A 259 24.95 1.92 -29.38
CA ILE A 259 26.31 2.19 -28.94
C ILE A 259 27.14 1.66 -30.10
N HIS A 260 27.58 2.57 -30.97
CA HIS A 260 28.73 2.32 -31.82
C HIS A 260 29.84 1.85 -30.89
N ARG A 261 30.20 0.57 -31.00
CA ARG A 261 31.45 0.05 -30.46
C ARG A 261 32.56 0.69 -31.29
N GLU A 262 33.01 1.87 -30.89
CA GLU A 262 34.42 2.17 -31.07
C GLU A 262 35.17 1.29 -30.06
N LEU A 263 36.00 0.40 -30.61
CA LEU A 263 36.91 -0.43 -29.83
C LEU A 263 37.79 0.49 -28.98
N PRO A 264 38.10 0.16 -27.72
CA PRO A 264 39.10 0.90 -26.98
C PRO A 264 40.45 0.80 -27.72
N PRO A 265 41.23 1.89 -27.83
CA PRO A 265 42.58 1.82 -28.37
C PRO A 265 43.44 0.88 -27.50
N PRO A 266 44.39 0.15 -28.09
CA PRO A 266 45.23 -0.79 -27.36
C PRO A 266 46.06 -0.06 -26.30
N ILE A 267 46.02 -0.57 -25.07
CA ILE A 267 46.80 -0.08 -23.94
C ILE A 267 48.27 -0.42 -24.22
N ASN A 268 49.05 0.58 -24.65
CA ASN A 268 50.52 0.50 -24.65
C ASN A 268 51.02 0.48 -23.20
N ARG A 269 51.74 -0.58 -22.86
CA ARG A 269 52.12 -0.98 -21.50
C ARG A 269 53.38 -0.27 -20.97
N GLU A 270 53.79 0.84 -21.59
CA GLU A 270 55.05 1.54 -21.28
C GLU A 270 54.88 2.93 -20.62
N LEU A 271 53.66 3.37 -20.31
CA LEU A 271 53.42 4.64 -19.61
C LEU A 271 53.08 4.50 -18.11
N ALA A 272 53.11 3.28 -17.55
CA ALA A 272 52.81 3.02 -16.13
C ALA A 272 54.01 3.25 -15.19
N SER A 273 55.04 3.97 -15.64
CA SER A 273 56.26 4.23 -14.89
C SER A 273 56.66 5.70 -15.00
N ARG A 274 55.84 6.63 -14.53
CA ARG A 274 56.25 8.00 -14.16
C ARG A 274 55.13 8.74 -13.40
N MET A 275 55.53 9.32 -12.27
CA MET A 275 54.93 10.48 -11.58
C MET A 275 53.87 10.26 -10.49
N VAL A 276 54.46 10.16 -9.29
CA VAL A 276 54.09 10.76 -8.00
C VAL A 276 53.55 12.21 -8.08
N SER A 277 52.60 12.49 -7.18
CA SER A 277 52.23 13.78 -6.58
C SER A 277 51.83 14.95 -7.50
N ASN A 278 50.54 15.26 -7.51
CA ASN A 278 49.96 16.57 -7.13
C ASN A 278 48.50 16.66 -7.62
N GLN A 279 47.60 17.08 -6.73
CA GLN A 279 46.44 17.98 -6.95
C GLN A 279 45.23 17.63 -6.08
N GLU A 280 45.22 18.29 -4.92
CA GLU A 280 44.15 19.10 -4.35
C GLU A 280 42.67 18.72 -4.58
N ARG A 281 41.98 18.56 -3.44
CA ARG A 281 40.53 18.58 -3.29
C ARG A 281 39.92 19.84 -3.92
N ARG A 282 39.29 19.69 -5.08
CA ARG A 282 38.31 20.65 -5.59
C ARG A 282 36.94 20.36 -4.96
N GLN A 283 36.54 21.24 -4.05
CA GLN A 283 35.14 21.40 -3.63
C GLN A 283 34.32 21.84 -4.85
N ALA A 284 33.21 21.15 -5.11
CA ALA A 284 32.22 21.55 -6.11
C ALA A 284 31.04 22.27 -5.42
N PRO A 285 30.46 23.30 -6.05
CA PRO A 285 29.63 24.30 -5.40
C PRO A 285 28.21 23.81 -5.08
N ALA A 286 27.68 24.30 -3.96
CA ALA A 286 26.30 24.09 -3.55
C ALA A 286 25.33 24.80 -4.51
N VAL A 287 24.61 24.01 -5.31
CA VAL A 287 23.46 24.49 -6.08
C VAL A 287 22.26 24.58 -5.14
N GLY A 288 21.78 25.81 -4.95
CA GLY A 288 20.70 26.16 -4.03
C GLY A 288 19.38 25.49 -4.38
N LEU A 289 18.89 24.68 -3.45
CA LEU A 289 17.46 24.45 -3.27
C LEU A 289 17.01 25.32 -2.11
N SER A 290 16.10 26.25 -2.44
CA SER A 290 15.43 27.18 -1.53
C SER A 290 15.04 26.49 -0.22
N ALA A 291 15.71 26.89 0.87
CA ALA A 291 15.46 26.39 2.20
C ALA A 291 14.03 26.75 2.62
N THR A 292 13.11 25.79 2.54
CA THR A 292 11.87 25.84 3.32
C THR A 292 12.28 25.98 4.77
N ARG A 293 11.95 27.14 5.38
CA ARG A 293 12.25 27.52 6.77
C ARG A 293 12.34 26.29 7.68
N SER A 294 13.54 25.99 8.15
CA SER A 294 13.81 24.86 9.05
C SER A 294 13.06 25.06 10.35
N TRP A 295 11.91 24.41 10.47
CA TRP A 295 11.17 24.34 11.72
C TRP A 295 11.91 23.35 12.64
N HIS A 296 12.76 23.91 13.51
CA HIS A 296 13.48 23.23 14.58
C HIS A 296 12.59 23.21 15.82
N VAL A 297 12.48 22.05 16.46
CA VAL A 297 11.75 21.85 17.72
C VAL A 297 12.72 21.15 18.64
N ASP A 298 12.94 21.70 19.83
CA ASP A 298 13.86 21.10 20.79
C ASP A 298 13.12 20.16 21.75
N HIS A 299 13.83 19.17 22.28
CA HIS A 299 13.26 18.23 23.25
C HIS A 299 12.78 18.94 24.53
N ILE A 300 13.46 20.01 24.93
CA ILE A 300 13.11 20.84 26.08
C ILE A 300 11.77 21.56 25.83
N GLU A 301 11.53 22.02 24.60
CA GLU A 301 10.27 22.69 24.24
C GLU A 301 9.06 21.75 24.30
N LEU A 302 9.26 20.44 24.07
CA LEU A 302 8.17 19.45 24.14
C LEU A 302 7.77 19.06 25.56
N ASN A 303 8.69 19.13 26.53
CA ASN A 303 8.41 18.72 27.90
C ASN A 303 7.92 19.86 28.80
N SER A 304 7.92 21.10 28.30
CA SER A 304 7.51 22.30 29.04
C SER A 304 6.17 22.82 28.52
N PRO A 305 5.07 22.78 29.31
CA PRO A 305 3.77 23.26 28.87
C PRO A 305 3.79 24.71 28.34
N PRO A 306 4.50 25.67 28.97
CA PRO A 306 4.60 27.05 28.45
C PRO A 306 5.37 27.16 27.13
N ALA A 307 6.41 26.34 26.94
CA ALA A 307 7.14 26.31 25.67
C ALA A 307 6.27 25.71 24.55
N LEU A 308 5.54 24.64 24.86
CA LEU A 308 4.63 23.97 23.94
C LEU A 308 3.45 24.87 23.52
N GLN A 309 2.95 25.70 24.44
CA GLN A 309 1.93 26.74 24.14
C GLN A 309 2.46 27.78 23.13
N ARG A 310 3.67 28.31 23.35
CA ARG A 310 4.31 29.24 22.40
C ARG A 310 4.58 28.60 21.04
N LEU A 311 4.92 27.31 21.04
CA LEU A 311 5.09 26.54 19.81
C LEU A 311 3.77 26.38 19.04
N PHE A 312 2.65 26.13 19.75
CA PHE A 312 1.32 26.10 19.14
C PHE A 312 0.94 27.43 18.48
N GLU A 313 1.16 28.56 19.16
CA GLU A 313 0.91 29.91 18.62
C GLU A 313 1.75 30.20 17.38
N ARG A 314 3.01 29.72 17.35
CA ARG A 314 3.86 29.81 16.17
C ARG A 314 3.28 28.97 15.02
N CYS A 315 2.80 27.76 15.30
CA CYS A 315 2.16 26.89 14.30
C CYS A 315 0.85 27.47 13.76
N VAL A 316 0.06 28.15 14.59
CA VAL A 316 -1.16 28.86 14.16
C VAL A 316 -0.80 30.02 13.21
N ARG A 317 0.17 30.87 13.59
CA ARG A 317 0.64 31.97 12.73
C ARG A 317 1.20 31.49 11.38
N GLN A 318 1.73 30.28 11.33
CA GLN A 318 2.24 29.65 10.10
C GLN A 318 1.17 28.87 9.31
N GLY A 319 -0.09 28.85 9.77
CA GLY A 319 -1.18 28.12 9.11
C GLY A 319 -1.09 26.59 9.20
N LEU A 320 -0.25 26.07 10.12
CA LEU A 320 -0.08 24.63 10.33
C LEU A 320 -1.18 24.05 11.22
N CYS A 321 -1.68 24.84 12.18
CA CYS A 321 -2.77 24.47 13.09
C CYS A 321 -3.91 25.50 13.01
N ARG A 322 -5.13 25.07 13.33
CA ARG A 322 -6.27 25.97 13.49
C ARG A 322 -6.26 26.56 14.90
N GLU A 323 -6.68 27.81 15.03
CA GLU A 323 -6.85 28.48 16.32
C GLU A 323 -8.18 28.07 16.96
N CYS A 324 -8.24 26.87 17.52
CA CYS A 324 -9.38 26.42 18.31
C CYS A 324 -8.95 25.49 19.44
N GLU A 325 -9.80 25.37 20.46
CA GLU A 325 -9.52 24.56 21.65
C GLU A 325 -9.29 23.09 21.31
N ALA A 326 -10.07 22.52 20.40
CA ALA A 326 -9.91 21.15 19.94
C ALA A 326 -8.55 20.93 19.25
N ALA A 327 -8.09 21.87 18.42
CA ALA A 327 -6.79 21.79 17.78
C ALA A 327 -5.64 21.95 18.79
N ARG A 328 -5.83 22.82 19.79
CA ARG A 328 -4.88 23.00 20.91
C ARG A 328 -4.75 21.72 21.72
N LEU A 329 -5.86 21.07 22.09
CA LEU A 329 -5.83 19.79 22.80
C LEU A 329 -5.15 18.70 21.97
N ALA A 330 -5.50 18.57 20.68
CA ALA A 330 -4.90 17.59 19.78
C ALA A 330 -3.39 17.82 19.59
N PHE A 331 -2.94 19.07 19.56
CA PHE A 331 -1.53 19.45 19.47
C PHE A 331 -0.76 19.00 20.72
N PHE A 332 -1.28 19.28 21.91
CA PHE A 332 -0.68 18.86 23.18
C PHE A 332 -0.67 17.34 23.33
N ALA A 333 -1.75 16.66 22.92
CA ALA A 333 -1.81 15.20 22.94
C ALA A 333 -0.81 14.55 21.97
N THR A 334 -0.56 15.20 20.84
CA THR A 334 0.47 14.77 19.88
C THR A 334 1.88 14.89 20.48
N ALA A 335 2.16 15.93 21.27
CA ALA A 335 3.43 16.07 21.99
C ALA A 335 3.60 14.99 23.05
N ALA A 336 2.56 14.73 23.87
CA ALA A 336 2.58 13.66 24.86
C ALA A 336 2.83 12.29 24.22
N ARG A 337 2.17 12.01 23.09
CA ARG A 337 2.41 10.79 22.31
C ARG A 337 3.84 10.71 21.79
N ALA A 338 4.37 11.81 21.26
CA ALA A 338 5.73 11.83 20.73
C ALA A 338 6.77 11.53 21.81
N LEU A 339 6.62 12.13 23.01
CA LEU A 339 7.49 11.85 24.16
C LEU A 339 7.36 10.41 24.66
N ARG A 340 6.16 9.83 24.63
CA ARG A 340 5.92 8.45 25.10
C ARG A 340 6.40 7.37 24.13
N VAL A 341 6.26 7.60 22.83
CA VAL A 341 6.47 6.57 21.78
C VAL A 341 7.85 6.66 21.14
N ALA A 342 8.44 7.85 21.03
CA ALA A 342 9.75 7.98 20.40
C ALA A 342 10.86 7.50 21.36
N THR A 343 11.70 6.57 20.87
CA THR A 343 12.82 6.01 21.64
C THR A 343 14.06 6.90 21.66
N SER A 344 14.26 7.74 20.62
CA SER A 344 15.46 8.58 20.50
C SER A 344 15.22 9.97 19.92
N ASN A 345 14.13 10.20 19.18
CA ASN A 345 13.85 11.48 18.53
C ASN A 345 12.37 11.89 18.64
N ALA A 346 11.95 12.24 19.86
CA ALA A 346 10.62 12.78 20.12
C ALA A 346 10.32 14.08 19.32
N PRO A 347 11.25 15.05 19.20
CA PRO A 347 11.01 16.27 18.44
C PRO A 347 10.78 16.04 16.94
N GLY A 348 11.56 15.14 16.33
CA GLY A 348 11.40 14.75 14.93
C GLY A 348 10.06 14.05 14.67
N LEU A 349 9.65 13.14 15.57
CA LEU A 349 8.34 12.48 15.47
C LEU A 349 7.21 13.49 15.61
N PHE A 350 7.27 14.37 16.61
CA PHE A 350 6.30 15.43 16.82
C PHE A 350 6.18 16.34 15.60
N ALA A 351 7.31 16.84 15.09
CA ALA A 351 7.33 17.73 13.94
C ALA A 351 6.74 17.05 12.69
N THR A 352 7.00 15.76 12.51
CA THR A 352 6.42 14.98 11.41
C THR A 352 4.89 14.87 11.54
N LEU A 353 4.37 14.63 12.74
CA LEU A 353 2.93 14.52 12.99
C LEU A 353 2.20 15.85 12.77
N VAL A 354 2.77 16.96 13.23
CA VAL A 354 2.19 18.31 13.02
C VAL A 354 2.23 18.71 11.55
N ARG A 355 3.37 18.57 10.85
CA ARG A 355 3.50 18.91 9.42
C ARG A 355 2.56 18.10 8.55
N SER A 356 2.39 16.81 8.86
CA SER A 356 1.47 15.94 8.12
C SER A 356 -0.01 16.10 8.51
N LYS A 357 -0.33 17.04 9.42
CA LYS A 357 -1.68 17.29 9.96
C LYS A 357 -2.34 16.04 10.55
N ARG A 358 -1.52 15.17 11.16
CA ARG A 358 -1.92 13.90 11.77
C ARG A 358 -2.09 14.02 13.29
N LEU A 359 -2.80 15.05 13.73
CA LEU A 359 -3.01 15.33 15.16
C LEU A 359 -4.01 14.36 15.82
N GLY A 360 -4.82 13.64 15.04
CA GLY A 360 -5.80 12.67 15.54
C GLY A 360 -5.24 11.27 15.87
N PHE A 361 -3.91 11.10 15.88
CA PHE A 361 -3.30 9.83 16.28
C PHE A 361 -3.05 9.74 17.79
N ALA A 362 -3.44 10.72 18.61
CA ALA A 362 -3.31 10.60 20.07
C ALA A 362 -4.19 9.45 20.62
N THR A 363 -3.69 8.73 21.63
CA THR A 363 -4.51 7.80 22.43
C THR A 363 -5.22 8.57 23.56
N LEU A 364 -6.24 7.97 24.18
CA LEU A 364 -6.94 8.57 25.32
C LEU A 364 -5.98 8.98 26.45
N ALA A 365 -4.97 8.14 26.75
CA ALA A 365 -3.96 8.45 27.75
C ALA A 365 -3.10 9.69 27.40
N ASP A 366 -2.84 9.92 26.10
CA ASP A 366 -2.11 11.09 25.62
C ASP A 366 -2.97 12.36 25.74
N GLU A 367 -4.29 12.25 25.49
CA GLU A 367 -5.25 13.34 25.68
C GLU A 367 -5.39 13.72 27.16
N ASP A 368 -5.43 12.74 28.07
CA ASP A 368 -5.49 13.02 29.50
C ASP A 368 -4.22 13.69 30.02
N ALA A 369 -3.04 13.31 29.50
CA ALA A 369 -1.80 14.02 29.76
C ALA A 369 -1.85 15.48 29.25
N ALA A 370 -2.37 15.68 28.04
CA ALA A 370 -2.56 17.02 27.47
C ALA A 370 -3.50 17.89 28.33
N ARG A 371 -4.62 17.32 28.83
CA ARG A 371 -5.54 18.03 29.74
C ARG A 371 -4.88 18.42 31.05
N ARG A 372 -3.95 17.61 31.59
CA ARG A 372 -3.17 17.99 32.79
C ARG A 372 -2.27 19.18 32.51
N TRP A 373 -1.54 19.18 31.39
CA TRP A 373 -0.68 20.30 31.00
C TRP A 373 -1.46 21.60 30.76
N LEU A 374 -2.64 21.51 30.12
CA LEU A 374 -3.49 22.69 29.89
C LEU A 374 -4.06 23.25 31.20
N ARG A 375 -4.43 22.38 32.15
CA ARG A 375 -4.84 22.81 33.51
C ARG A 375 -3.70 23.47 34.28
N GLN A 376 -2.48 22.94 34.16
CA GLN A 376 -1.30 23.55 34.77
C GLN A 376 -1.05 24.96 34.21
N LEU A 377 -1.14 25.13 32.89
CA LEU A 377 -1.01 26.45 32.25
C LEU A 377 -2.07 27.45 32.72
N ALA A 378 -3.31 27.00 32.91
CA ALA A 378 -4.37 27.85 33.44
C ALA A 378 -4.07 28.29 34.88
N ALA A 379 -3.66 27.34 35.74
CA ALA A 379 -3.30 27.63 37.13
C ALA A 379 -2.08 28.55 37.25
N ASP A 380 -1.06 28.39 36.41
CA ASP A 380 0.14 29.24 36.41
C ASP A 380 -0.20 30.68 35.96
N ARG A 381 -1.15 30.82 35.03
CA ARG A 381 -1.66 32.14 34.60
C ARG A 381 -2.42 32.83 35.71
N ASP A 382 -3.28 32.12 36.43
CA ASP A 382 -4.09 32.68 37.51
C ASP A 382 -3.24 33.07 38.74
N ARG A 383 -2.08 32.43 38.93
CA ARG A 383 -1.10 32.77 39.98
C ARG A 383 -0.20 33.96 39.63
N GLY A 384 -0.37 34.57 38.46
CA GLY A 384 0.46 35.70 38.03
C GLY A 384 1.95 35.34 37.84
N ILE A 385 2.28 34.06 37.69
CA ILE A 385 3.65 33.63 37.42
C ILE A 385 3.95 33.99 35.96
N ALA A 386 4.53 35.17 35.75
CA ALA A 386 4.92 35.65 34.43
C ALA A 386 5.87 34.63 33.77
N THR A 387 5.40 33.96 32.72
CA THR A 387 6.17 33.02 31.92
C THR A 387 7.17 33.77 31.03
N SER A 388 8.20 34.38 31.62
CA SER A 388 9.28 35.01 30.87
C SER A 388 10.64 34.44 31.29
N PRO A 389 11.29 33.57 30.49
CA PRO A 389 12.70 33.31 30.67
C PRO A 389 13.48 34.49 30.08
N LYS A 390 14.34 35.11 30.91
CA LYS A 390 15.36 36.10 30.50
C LYS A 390 16.08 35.60 29.26
N THR A 391 15.79 36.19 28.12
CA THR A 391 16.61 36.07 26.91
C THR A 391 17.44 37.35 26.85
N GLY A 392 18.76 37.23 26.84
CA GLY A 392 19.67 38.37 26.69
C GLY A 392 19.47 39.11 25.35
N PRO A 393 20.01 40.32 25.21
CA PRO A 393 19.74 41.20 24.08
C PRO A 393 20.24 40.57 22.77
N VAL A 394 19.33 40.46 21.79
CA VAL A 394 19.65 40.17 20.40
C VAL A 394 20.26 41.45 19.80
N PRO A 395 21.40 41.40 19.09
CA PRO A 395 21.98 42.60 18.47
C PRO A 395 21.13 43.02 17.27
N ASP A 396 20.71 44.29 17.28
CA ASP A 396 20.08 44.97 16.15
C ASP A 396 21.07 45.11 14.99
N GLY A 397 20.84 44.34 13.92
CA GLY A 397 21.41 44.59 12.61
C GLY A 397 20.45 45.44 11.75
N PRO A 398 20.95 46.38 10.93
CA PRO A 398 20.10 47.34 10.21
C PRO A 398 19.20 46.66 9.16
N PRO A 399 18.06 47.28 8.80
CA PRO A 399 17.06 46.67 7.94
C PRO A 399 17.60 46.48 6.52
N ARG A 400 17.78 45.22 6.11
CA ARG A 400 17.98 44.87 4.70
C ARG A 400 16.67 45.11 3.95
N ARG A 401 16.73 46.04 3.00
CA ARG A 401 15.69 46.28 1.98
C ARG A 401 15.31 44.96 1.31
N LEU A 402 14.03 44.62 1.34
CA LEU A 402 13.44 43.53 0.57
C LEU A 402 13.34 43.96 -0.91
N PRO A 403 13.71 43.10 -1.88
CA PRO A 403 13.32 43.31 -3.26
C PRO A 403 11.82 43.06 -3.43
N GLU A 404 11.23 43.87 -4.29
CA GLU A 404 9.80 43.95 -4.59
C GLU A 404 9.15 42.58 -4.83
N THR A 405 8.01 42.42 -4.16
CA THR A 405 7.16 41.24 -4.12
C THR A 405 6.49 40.91 -5.45
N ALA A 406 6.21 39.62 -5.64
CA ALA A 406 5.29 39.03 -6.63
C ALA A 406 3.83 39.58 -6.58
N ALA A 407 3.51 40.50 -5.67
CA ALA A 407 2.26 41.25 -5.65
C ALA A 407 2.15 42.27 -6.81
N THR A 408 3.27 42.74 -7.37
CA THR A 408 3.28 43.70 -8.49
C THR A 408 2.97 43.03 -9.84
N VAL A 409 3.16 41.71 -9.95
CA VAL A 409 2.86 40.94 -11.17
C VAL A 409 1.39 40.52 -11.24
N LEU A 410 0.75 40.26 -10.09
CA LEU A 410 -0.67 39.88 -10.03
C LEU A 410 -1.63 41.06 -10.26
N HIS A 411 -1.24 42.29 -9.97
CA HIS A 411 -2.05 43.49 -10.26
C HIS A 411 -2.01 43.94 -11.74
N ARG A 412 -1.05 43.46 -12.55
CA ARG A 412 -0.91 43.83 -13.97
C ARG A 412 -1.66 42.91 -14.94
N LEU A 413 -2.18 41.77 -14.50
CA LEU A 413 -2.84 40.78 -15.37
C LEU A 413 -4.36 40.72 -15.21
N LEU A 414 -4.95 41.53 -14.33
CA LEU A 414 -6.39 41.56 -14.06
C LEU A 414 -7.29 42.44 -14.96
N PRO A 415 -6.82 43.28 -15.91
CA PRO A 415 -7.75 44.01 -16.78
C PRO A 415 -8.35 43.20 -17.94
N ASN A 416 -7.83 42.02 -18.27
CA ASN A 416 -8.17 41.32 -19.53
C ASN A 416 -9.19 40.16 -19.40
N LEU A 417 -9.86 40.00 -18.26
CA LEU A 417 -10.84 38.91 -18.06
C LEU A 417 -12.26 39.39 -17.73
N LEU A 418 -12.54 40.69 -17.80
CA LEU A 418 -13.88 41.26 -17.64
C LEU A 418 -14.17 42.25 -18.77
N SER A 419 -14.33 41.71 -19.98
CA SER A 419 -14.93 42.43 -21.11
C SER A 419 -15.90 41.49 -21.82
N GLU A 420 -17.16 41.48 -21.42
CA GLU A 420 -18.26 41.15 -22.34
C GLU A 420 -18.96 42.46 -22.74
N PRO A 421 -19.26 42.66 -24.03
CA PRO A 421 -19.96 43.85 -24.49
C PRO A 421 -21.47 43.72 -24.24
N ALA A 422 -22.03 44.72 -23.58
CA ALA A 422 -23.46 44.98 -23.52
C ALA A 422 -23.98 45.43 -24.89
N HIS A 423 -25.09 44.86 -25.34
CA HIS A 423 -25.98 45.49 -26.32
C HIS A 423 -27.41 45.52 -25.75
N THR A 424 -27.96 46.73 -25.72
CA THR A 424 -29.25 47.18 -25.16
C THR A 424 -30.49 46.72 -25.96
N ASP A 425 -31.50 46.20 -25.23
CA ASP A 425 -32.96 46.51 -25.11
C ASP A 425 -33.71 47.27 -26.24
N PRO A 426 -35.08 47.27 -26.39
CA PRO A 426 -36.11 46.96 -25.37
C PRO A 426 -37.46 46.30 -25.81
N ALA A 427 -38.24 45.75 -24.85
CA ALA A 427 -39.71 45.98 -24.68
C ALA A 427 -40.40 45.08 -23.60
N ARG A 428 -40.83 45.73 -22.49
CA ARG A 428 -42.03 45.60 -21.59
C ARG A 428 -42.99 44.37 -21.65
N PRO A 429 -43.87 44.17 -20.63
CA PRO A 429 -43.78 44.46 -19.18
C PRO A 429 -44.25 43.31 -18.24
N PHE A 430 -43.91 43.48 -16.96
CA PHE A 430 -44.53 43.01 -15.71
C PHE A 430 -45.84 42.20 -15.75
N GLU A 431 -45.84 41.05 -15.06
CA GLU A 431 -46.96 40.64 -14.21
C GLU A 431 -46.49 39.87 -12.96
N VAL A 432 -46.95 40.33 -11.81
CA VAL A 432 -46.69 39.81 -10.46
C VAL A 432 -47.77 38.78 -10.12
N ARG A 433 -47.41 37.53 -9.78
CA ARG A 433 -48.27 36.68 -8.95
C ARG A 433 -47.49 35.86 -7.91
N SER A 434 -47.72 36.25 -6.67
CA SER A 434 -47.57 35.52 -5.42
C SER A 434 -48.37 34.20 -5.41
N ALA A 435 -47.80 33.15 -4.81
CA ALA A 435 -48.56 32.20 -3.99
C ALA A 435 -47.61 31.38 -3.10
N ALA A 436 -47.77 31.59 -1.79
CA ALA A 436 -47.26 30.73 -0.73
C ALA A 436 -47.99 29.38 -0.72
N SER A 437 -47.30 28.32 -0.29
CA SER A 437 -47.95 27.09 0.17
C SER A 437 -47.07 26.36 1.19
N VAL A 438 -47.43 26.60 2.45
CA VAL A 438 -47.03 25.89 3.67
C VAL A 438 -47.61 24.47 3.64
N ALA A 439 -46.77 23.44 3.80
CA ALA A 439 -47.23 22.08 4.07
C ALA A 439 -46.92 21.68 5.53
N ARG A 440 -48.01 21.35 6.23
CA ARG A 440 -48.11 21.03 7.66
C ARG A 440 -47.55 19.65 7.99
N VAL A 441 -46.95 19.56 9.17
CA VAL A 441 -46.65 18.32 9.91
C VAL A 441 -47.88 17.94 10.77
N PRO A 442 -48.31 16.67 10.83
CA PRO A 442 -49.23 16.21 11.86
C PRO A 442 -48.52 15.45 13.01
N PRO A 443 -49.15 15.37 14.20
CA PRO A 443 -48.45 15.20 15.47
C PRO A 443 -48.41 13.78 16.03
N LEU A 444 -47.60 13.67 17.07
CA LEU A 444 -47.38 12.56 18.00
C LEU A 444 -48.68 12.06 18.68
N HIS A 445 -48.78 10.75 18.83
CA HIS A 445 -49.61 10.13 19.87
C HIS A 445 -48.72 9.52 20.96
N ALA A 446 -49.03 9.93 22.19
CA ALA A 446 -48.51 9.42 23.46
C ALA A 446 -49.44 8.34 24.06
N GLY A 447 -48.88 7.56 24.99
CA GLY A 447 -49.55 6.62 25.88
C GLY A 447 -48.99 5.20 25.66
N CYS A 448 -48.40 4.48 26.62
CA CYS A 448 -48.79 4.34 28.01
C CYS A 448 -47.62 3.73 28.81
N CYS A 449 -47.52 4.11 30.08
CA CYS A 449 -46.61 3.55 31.06
C CYS A 449 -47.17 2.26 31.69
N ASP A 450 -46.23 1.56 32.34
CA ASP A 450 -46.38 0.83 33.60
C ASP A 450 -46.49 -0.70 33.65
N ARG A 451 -45.57 -1.21 34.48
CA ARG A 451 -45.57 -2.37 35.39
C ARG A 451 -44.71 -3.60 35.07
N VAL A 452 -43.58 -3.63 35.80
CA VAL A 452 -43.20 -4.63 36.83
C VAL A 452 -43.25 -6.10 36.42
N ALA A 453 -42.09 -6.76 36.39
CA ALA A 453 -41.73 -7.79 37.37
C ALA A 453 -40.40 -8.47 37.06
N GLU A 454 -39.59 -8.48 38.10
CA GLU A 454 -38.41 -9.28 38.37
C GLU A 454 -38.70 -10.79 38.25
N THR A 455 -37.84 -11.54 37.54
CA THR A 455 -37.67 -12.97 37.83
C THR A 455 -36.29 -13.45 37.37
N GLN A 456 -35.40 -13.57 38.36
CA GLN A 456 -34.29 -14.49 38.34
C GLN A 456 -34.82 -15.92 38.14
N ARG A 457 -34.21 -16.69 37.23
CA ARG A 457 -34.13 -18.15 37.38
C ARG A 457 -32.95 -18.70 36.58
N ALA A 458 -31.99 -19.19 37.35
CA ALA A 458 -30.86 -19.98 36.91
C ALA A 458 -31.31 -21.22 36.13
N ARG A 459 -30.53 -21.62 35.12
CA ARG A 459 -30.54 -22.99 34.56
C ARG A 459 -29.15 -23.60 34.76
N PRO A 460 -29.03 -24.81 35.33
CA PRO A 460 -27.74 -25.46 35.57
C PRO A 460 -27.29 -26.31 34.37
N VAL A 461 -25.97 -26.26 34.15
CA VAL A 461 -25.01 -27.34 33.88
C VAL A 461 -25.42 -28.50 32.95
N ARG A 462 -24.64 -28.67 31.86
CA ARG A 462 -24.07 -29.98 31.49
C ARG A 462 -22.62 -29.82 31.02
N ILE A 463 -21.72 -30.15 31.93
CA ILE A 463 -20.29 -30.39 31.69
C ILE A 463 -20.16 -31.84 31.21
N CYS A 464 -19.75 -32.04 29.96
CA CYS A 464 -19.35 -33.35 29.48
C CYS A 464 -17.91 -33.62 29.93
N ARG A 465 -17.75 -34.61 30.80
CA ARG A 465 -16.48 -35.16 31.29
C ARG A 465 -15.75 -35.90 30.16
N THR A 466 -14.48 -35.58 29.99
CA THR A 466 -13.46 -36.39 29.31
C THR A 466 -13.05 -37.57 30.19
N PRO A 467 -12.82 -38.78 29.65
CA PRO A 467 -12.13 -39.82 30.38
C PRO A 467 -10.61 -39.67 30.23
N SER A 468 -9.96 -39.63 31.38
CA SER A 468 -8.51 -39.72 31.57
C SER A 468 -8.03 -41.15 31.29
N VAL A 469 -6.94 -41.30 30.55
CA VAL A 469 -6.16 -42.55 30.47
C VAL A 469 -4.79 -42.27 31.08
N THR A 470 -4.43 -43.06 32.09
CA THR A 470 -3.16 -42.98 32.80
C THR A 470 -2.40 -44.30 32.62
N ILE A 471 -1.21 -44.18 32.03
CA ILE A 471 0.07 -44.85 32.30
C ILE A 471 0.06 -46.36 32.59
N GLY A 472 0.76 -47.11 31.73
CA GLY A 472 1.34 -48.42 32.02
C GLY A 472 2.66 -48.58 31.28
N SER A 473 3.70 -48.95 32.03
CA SER A 473 5.12 -48.97 31.67
C SER A 473 5.56 -50.24 30.91
N SER A 474 6.69 -50.12 30.20
CA SER A 474 7.66 -51.11 29.63
C SER A 474 7.81 -52.46 30.40
N PRO A 475 8.49 -53.55 29.92
CA PRO A 475 9.53 -53.60 28.86
C PRO A 475 9.73 -54.91 28.02
N ARG A 476 10.77 -54.87 27.16
CA ARG A 476 11.71 -55.94 26.72
C ARG A 476 11.43 -56.86 25.51
N GLU A 477 12.33 -56.70 24.53
CA GLU A 477 13.24 -57.69 23.89
C GLU A 477 12.77 -58.82 22.96
N ALA A 478 13.50 -58.85 21.83
CA ALA A 478 14.06 -60.00 21.10
C ALA A 478 13.22 -60.78 20.07
N GLY A 479 13.86 -61.03 18.91
CA GLY A 479 13.64 -62.25 18.13
C GLY A 479 13.14 -62.10 16.69
N ARG A 480 14.05 -61.85 15.74
CA ARG A 480 14.05 -62.56 14.43
C ARG A 480 14.61 -63.98 14.68
N PRO A 481 14.33 -65.06 13.89
CA PRO A 481 14.43 -65.07 12.42
C PRO A 481 13.59 -66.10 11.59
N LEU A 482 13.64 -65.90 10.26
CA LEU A 482 13.71 -66.86 9.12
C LEU A 482 12.65 -67.97 8.87
N GLY A 483 11.98 -67.86 7.70
CA GLY A 483 11.80 -68.93 6.69
C GLY A 483 10.52 -69.81 6.75
N PRO A 484 10.27 -70.65 5.73
CA PRO A 484 9.82 -70.25 4.39
C PRO A 484 8.63 -71.09 3.83
N ASP A 485 8.27 -70.77 2.58
CA ASP A 485 7.59 -71.59 1.56
C ASP A 485 6.07 -71.88 1.61
N GLY A 486 5.46 -71.81 0.42
CA GLY A 486 4.41 -72.77 0.04
C GLY A 486 3.07 -72.25 -0.47
N ASP A 487 3.04 -71.89 -1.75
CA ASP A 487 1.99 -72.22 -2.73
C ASP A 487 0.53 -71.77 -2.60
N GLY A 488 0.15 -70.87 -3.53
CA GLY A 488 -0.59 -71.32 -4.72
C GLY A 488 -2.12 -71.31 -4.65
N ARG A 489 -2.75 -70.34 -5.34
CA ARG A 489 -3.74 -70.60 -6.41
C ARG A 489 -4.15 -69.30 -7.12
N ALA A 490 -4.24 -69.43 -8.44
CA ALA A 490 -4.47 -68.40 -9.43
C ALA A 490 -5.95 -68.25 -9.83
N CYS A 491 -6.28 -67.10 -10.43
CA CYS A 491 -7.20 -66.86 -11.57
C CYS A 491 -7.65 -65.36 -11.59
N PRO A 492 -8.09 -64.77 -12.71
CA PRO A 492 -7.37 -64.55 -13.96
C PRO A 492 -7.40 -63.07 -14.44
N HIS A 493 -6.69 -62.84 -15.54
CA HIS A 493 -6.30 -61.57 -16.17
C HIS A 493 -7.43 -60.68 -16.74
N LEU A 494 -7.22 -59.36 -16.66
CA LEU A 494 -7.64 -58.35 -17.65
C LEU A 494 -6.46 -57.38 -17.93
N PRO A 495 -6.37 -56.78 -19.14
CA PRO A 495 -5.10 -56.34 -19.72
C PRO A 495 -4.65 -54.93 -19.32
N VAL A 496 -3.34 -54.80 -19.14
CA VAL A 496 -2.59 -53.56 -18.92
C VAL A 496 -2.17 -52.97 -20.28
N PRO A 497 -2.40 -51.67 -20.58
CA PRO A 497 -1.90 -51.06 -21.79
C PRO A 497 -0.39 -50.75 -21.69
N ALA A 498 0.32 -51.08 -22.77
CA ALA A 498 1.78 -50.93 -22.93
C ALA A 498 2.25 -49.45 -22.96
N PRO A 499 3.51 -49.18 -22.55
CA PRO A 499 4.08 -47.84 -22.53
C PRO A 499 4.62 -47.41 -23.90
N SER A 500 4.14 -46.28 -24.41
CA SER A 500 4.66 -45.62 -25.61
C SER A 500 5.99 -44.91 -25.32
N ARG A 501 7.00 -45.24 -26.12
CA ARG A 501 8.35 -44.66 -26.15
C ARG A 501 8.38 -43.27 -26.83
N GLY A 502 9.04 -42.32 -26.16
CA GLY A 502 9.89 -41.26 -26.74
C GLY A 502 9.23 -40.01 -27.36
N PRO A 503 9.97 -38.89 -27.53
CA PRO A 503 11.43 -38.77 -27.45
C PRO A 503 11.96 -37.77 -26.41
N LEU A 504 13.24 -38.01 -26.09
CA LEU A 504 14.17 -37.20 -25.33
C LEU A 504 14.37 -35.80 -25.95
N ILE A 505 14.39 -34.76 -25.13
CA ILE A 505 15.08 -33.51 -25.44
C ILE A 505 16.06 -33.21 -24.30
N VAL A 506 17.31 -33.41 -24.71
CA VAL A 506 18.63 -33.13 -24.15
C VAL A 506 18.76 -31.82 -23.37
N ASP A 507 19.45 -31.92 -22.23
CA ASP A 507 20.14 -30.85 -21.51
C ASP A 507 21.10 -30.09 -22.43
N LEU A 508 21.04 -28.76 -22.43
CA LEU A 508 22.19 -27.96 -22.83
C LEU A 508 22.41 -26.80 -21.85
N ILE A 509 23.48 -26.99 -21.11
CA ILE A 509 24.36 -25.99 -20.50
C ILE A 509 24.67 -24.91 -21.54
N GLY A 510 24.56 -23.64 -21.12
CA GLY A 510 24.91 -22.43 -21.89
C GLY A 510 24.57 -21.18 -21.11
#